data_AF-D0LRH3-F1
#
_entry.id   AF-D0LRH3-F1
#
_cell.length_a   1.000
_cell.length_b   1.000
_cell.length_c   1.000
_cell.angle_alpha   90.00
_cell.angle_beta   90.00
_cell.angle_gamma   90.00
#
_symmetry.space_group_name_H-M   'P 1'
#
loop_
_entity.id
_entity.type
_entity.pdbx_description
1 polymer ?
#
loop_
_entity_poly.entity_id
_entity_poly.type
_entity_poly.pdbx_seq_one_letter_code
_entity_poly.pdbx_strand_id
1 'polypeptide(L)'
;MKPAAMLEQLEQLAEALEVKVSYEALNASVGHGGLCRVKGQYRVIVDKRASVHERLGTLAQALGRFDSSEIKLPAKVRELVDYHRRRYRIQQQRQARAQQKHQQEQQRQAGKRSAPRRAPTDRGGATRVAAPSPGR
;
A
#
# COMPACT_ATOMS: atom_id res chain seq x y z
N MET A 1 -17.08 -3.94 -29.79
CA MET A 1 -15.61 -3.92 -29.92
C MET A 1 -15.09 -5.33 -29.65
N LYS A 2 -14.19 -5.84 -30.50
CA LYS A 2 -13.55 -7.15 -30.30
C LYS A 2 -12.54 -7.07 -29.14
N PRO A 3 -12.33 -8.15 -28.38
CA PRO A 3 -11.41 -8.14 -27.24
C PRO A 3 -9.95 -7.85 -27.66
N ALA A 4 -9.51 -8.34 -28.83
CA ALA A 4 -8.20 -8.01 -29.38
C ALA A 4 -8.01 -6.51 -29.64
N ALA A 5 -9.02 -5.85 -30.24
CA ALA A 5 -8.97 -4.40 -30.47
C ALA A 5 -8.93 -3.60 -29.15
N MET A 6 -9.60 -4.07 -28.09
CA MET A 6 -9.48 -3.43 -26.77
C MET A 6 -8.08 -3.57 -26.18
N LEU A 7 -7.40 -4.70 -26.45
CA LEU A 7 -6.06 -4.96 -25.94
C LEU A 7 -5.07 -3.98 -26.56
N GLU A 8 -5.12 -3.81 -27.88
CA GLU A 8 -4.29 -2.84 -28.60
C GLU A 8 -4.50 -1.41 -28.08
N GLN A 9 -5.74 -1.01 -27.80
CA GLN A 9 -6.02 0.31 -27.23
C GLN A 9 -5.44 0.49 -25.81
N LEU A 10 -5.44 -0.57 -24.99
CA LEU A 10 -4.81 -0.53 -23.68
C LEU A 10 -3.28 -0.48 -23.79
N GLU A 11 -2.69 -1.15 -24.77
CA GLU A 11 -1.24 -1.07 -25.03
C GLU A 11 -0.83 0.34 -25.47
N GLN A 12 -1.59 0.97 -26.38
CA GLN A 12 -1.39 2.36 -26.77
C GLN A 12 -1.53 3.32 -25.59
N LEU A 13 -2.49 3.07 -24.71
CA LEU A 13 -2.63 3.83 -23.46
C LEU A 13 -1.41 3.64 -22.54
N ALA A 14 -0.89 2.41 -22.42
CA ALA A 14 0.29 2.14 -21.62
C ALA A 14 1.51 2.89 -22.15
N GLU A 15 1.69 2.90 -23.48
CA GLU A 15 2.76 3.63 -24.14
C GLU A 15 2.64 5.15 -23.91
N ALA A 16 1.44 5.72 -24.04
CA ALA A 16 1.18 7.12 -23.75
C ALA A 16 1.41 7.51 -22.27
N LEU A 17 1.34 6.55 -21.36
CA LEU A 17 1.63 6.73 -19.93
C LEU A 17 3.09 6.39 -19.56
N GLU A 18 3.95 6.16 -20.54
CA GLU A 18 5.35 5.73 -20.37
C GLU A 18 5.48 4.43 -19.56
N VAL A 19 4.47 3.57 -19.62
CA VAL A 19 4.44 2.26 -18.95
C VAL A 19 4.82 1.18 -19.96
N LYS A 20 5.96 0.52 -19.73
CA LYS A 20 6.40 -0.58 -20.60
C LYS A 20 5.54 -1.82 -20.40
N VAL A 21 4.98 -2.36 -21.48
CA VAL A 21 4.26 -3.64 -21.45
C VAL A 21 5.20 -4.74 -21.95
N SER A 22 5.26 -5.86 -21.25
CA SER A 22 6.03 -7.02 -21.69
C SER A 22 5.29 -8.33 -21.46
N TYR A 23 5.33 -9.19 -22.46
CA TYR A 23 4.72 -10.50 -22.45
C TYR A 23 5.77 -11.57 -22.10
N GLU A 24 5.69 -12.10 -20.89
CA GLU A 24 6.64 -13.11 -20.40
C GLU A 24 5.89 -14.40 -20.02
N ALA A 25 6.59 -15.54 -20.03
CA ALA A 25 6.02 -16.75 -19.42
C ALA A 25 6.17 -16.62 -17.91
N LEU A 26 5.06 -16.37 -17.23
CA LEU A 26 5.05 -16.30 -15.78
C LEU A 26 4.83 -17.69 -15.18
N ASN A 27 5.41 -17.89 -14.00
CA ASN A 27 5.19 -19.08 -13.21
C ASN A 27 3.81 -18.96 -12.54
N ALA A 28 3.09 -20.08 -12.39
CA ALA A 28 1.73 -20.10 -11.85
C ALA A 28 1.58 -19.42 -10.47
N SER A 29 2.66 -19.34 -9.68
CA SER A 29 2.69 -18.67 -8.37
C SER A 29 2.54 -17.14 -8.42
N VAL A 30 2.79 -16.51 -9.57
CA VAL A 30 2.78 -15.03 -9.74
C VAL A 30 1.43 -14.54 -10.31
N GLY A 31 0.53 -15.47 -10.69
CA GLY A 31 -0.74 -15.16 -11.35
C GLY A 31 -0.56 -14.71 -12.81
N HIS A 32 -1.61 -14.12 -13.38
CA HIS A 32 -1.66 -13.72 -14.80
C HIS A 32 -0.88 -12.41 -15.12
N GLY A 33 -0.15 -11.86 -14.15
CA GLY A 33 0.69 -10.67 -14.32
C GLY A 33 0.58 -9.64 -13.22
N GLY A 34 1.21 -8.47 -13.44
CA GLY A 34 1.20 -7.38 -12.48
C GLY A 34 1.99 -6.14 -12.90
N LEU A 35 1.83 -5.07 -12.10
CA LEU A 35 2.59 -3.84 -12.25
C LEU A 35 3.86 -3.89 -11.37
N CYS A 36 5.02 -3.75 -12.00
CA CYS A 36 6.32 -3.66 -11.37
C CYS A 36 6.93 -2.27 -11.61
N ARG A 37 7.83 -1.84 -10.73
CA ARG A 37 8.64 -0.62 -10.92
C ARG A 37 10.11 -1.01 -10.89
N VAL A 38 10.81 -0.84 -12.02
CA VAL A 38 12.21 -1.21 -12.19
C VAL A 38 13.01 0.04 -12.50
N LYS A 39 14.01 0.37 -11.67
CA LYS A 39 14.85 1.57 -11.84
C LYS A 39 14.04 2.87 -12.02
N GLY A 40 12.94 3.00 -11.29
CA GLY A 40 12.03 4.16 -11.38
C GLY A 40 11.05 4.12 -12.55
N GLN A 41 11.18 3.17 -13.48
CA GLN A 41 10.32 3.02 -14.64
C GLN A 41 9.20 2.02 -14.36
N TYR A 42 7.97 2.35 -14.72
CA TYR A 42 6.83 1.45 -14.57
C TYR A 42 6.80 0.43 -15.70
N ARG A 43 6.61 -0.84 -15.34
CA ARG A 43 6.52 -1.95 -16.29
C ARG A 43 5.38 -2.88 -15.89
N VAL A 44 4.51 -3.19 -16.84
CA VAL A 44 3.46 -4.21 -16.71
C VAL A 44 3.96 -5.49 -17.34
N ILE A 45 3.99 -6.56 -16.56
CA ILE A 45 4.34 -7.89 -17.04
C ILE A 45 3.04 -8.67 -17.16
N VAL A 46 2.78 -9.18 -18.36
CA VAL A 46 1.58 -9.94 -18.69
C VAL A 46 1.99 -11.36 -19.07
N ASP A 47 1.26 -12.36 -18.58
CA ASP A 47 1.54 -13.74 -18.97
C ASP A 47 1.15 -13.98 -20.44
N LYS A 48 2.13 -14.42 -21.24
CA LYS A 48 1.89 -14.78 -22.64
C LYS A 48 1.04 -16.04 -22.83
N ARG A 49 0.82 -16.83 -21.78
CA ARG A 49 -0.05 -18.02 -21.79
C ARG A 49 -1.50 -17.69 -21.42
N ALA A 50 -1.74 -16.51 -20.84
CA ALA A 50 -3.06 -16.06 -20.44
C ALA A 50 -3.98 -15.83 -21.64
N SER A 51 -5.28 -15.99 -21.42
CA SER A 51 -6.30 -15.70 -22.44
C SER A 51 -6.38 -14.19 -22.72
N VAL A 52 -6.94 -13.79 -23.87
CA VAL A 52 -7.09 -12.36 -24.22
C VAL A 52 -7.86 -11.60 -23.13
N HIS A 53 -8.88 -12.23 -22.54
CA HIS A 53 -9.66 -11.63 -21.46
C HIS A 53 -8.85 -11.42 -20.18
N GLU A 54 -7.98 -12.37 -19.83
CA GLU A 54 -7.09 -12.24 -18.68
C GLU A 54 -6.06 -11.13 -18.90
N ARG A 55 -5.45 -11.06 -20.09
CA ARG A 55 -4.50 -9.99 -20.44
C ARG A 55 -5.14 -8.61 -20.38
N LEU A 56 -6.37 -8.48 -20.90
CA LEU A 56 -7.17 -7.27 -20.79
C LEU A 56 -7.38 -6.87 -19.33
N GLY A 57 -7.75 -7.83 -18.48
CA GLY A 57 -7.94 -7.60 -17.04
C GLY A 57 -6.65 -7.13 -16.36
N THR A 58 -5.52 -7.78 -16.65
CA THR A 58 -4.20 -7.42 -16.08
C THR A 58 -3.78 -6.01 -16.50
N LEU A 59 -3.88 -5.68 -17.79
CA LEU A 59 -3.54 -4.34 -18.30
C LEU A 59 -4.48 -3.27 -17.74
N ALA A 60 -5.79 -3.48 -17.78
CA ALA A 60 -6.74 -2.52 -17.27
C ALA A 60 -6.57 -2.29 -15.75
N GLN A 61 -6.28 -3.35 -14.99
CA GLN A 61 -5.99 -3.24 -13.56
C GLN A 61 -4.71 -2.45 -13.28
N ALA A 62 -3.66 -2.63 -14.08
CA ALA A 62 -2.42 -1.90 -13.94
C ALA A 62 -2.59 -0.43 -14.33
N LEU A 63 -3.21 -0.17 -15.48
CA LEU A 63 -3.43 1.18 -16.03
C LEU A 63 -4.42 1.99 -15.19
N GLY A 64 -5.40 1.36 -14.55
CA GLY A 64 -6.30 2.01 -13.61
C GLY A 64 -5.61 2.60 -12.37
N ARG A 65 -4.32 2.30 -12.13
CA ARG A 65 -3.54 2.94 -11.07
C ARG A 65 -2.97 4.29 -11.49
N PHE A 66 -2.87 4.56 -12.79
CA PHE A 66 -2.36 5.79 -13.36
C PHE A 66 -3.48 6.77 -13.68
N ASP A 67 -3.11 8.02 -13.97
CA ASP A 67 -4.06 9.00 -14.42
C ASP A 67 -4.12 9.03 -15.95
N SER A 68 -5.21 8.51 -16.52
CA SER A 68 -5.48 8.55 -17.95
C SER A 68 -6.47 9.65 -18.33
N SER A 69 -6.75 10.61 -17.43
CA SER A 69 -7.86 11.57 -17.63
C SER A 69 -7.70 12.44 -18.88
N GLU A 70 -6.46 12.78 -19.23
CA GLU A 70 -6.10 13.66 -20.36
C GLU A 70 -5.99 12.91 -21.71
N ILE A 71 -5.96 11.58 -21.69
CA ILE A 71 -5.77 10.76 -22.89
C ILE A 71 -7.15 10.46 -23.51
N LYS A 72 -7.29 10.72 -24.81
CA LYS A 72 -8.49 10.35 -25.59
C LYS A 72 -8.57 8.83 -25.71
N LEU A 73 -9.61 8.23 -25.13
CA LEU A 73 -9.85 6.80 -25.15
C LEU A 73 -11.26 6.51 -25.68
N PRO A 74 -11.46 5.39 -26.39
CA PRO A 74 -12.80 4.90 -26.71
C PRO A 74 -13.62 4.67 -25.44
N ALA A 75 -14.93 4.97 -25.49
CA ALA A 75 -15.82 4.90 -24.33
C ALA A 75 -15.71 3.57 -23.55
N LYS A 76 -15.70 2.45 -24.28
CA LYS A 76 -15.62 1.11 -23.68
C LYS A 76 -14.29 0.81 -22.98
N VAL A 77 -13.19 1.39 -23.46
CA VAL A 77 -11.86 1.28 -22.83
C VAL A 77 -11.80 2.18 -21.60
N ARG A 78 -12.34 3.40 -21.70
CA ARG A 78 -12.44 4.35 -20.60
C ARG A 78 -13.22 3.78 -19.42
N GLU A 79 -14.39 3.20 -19.68
CA GLU A 79 -15.21 2.52 -18.67
C GLU A 79 -14.45 1.40 -17.94
N LEU A 80 -13.69 0.60 -18.70
CA LEU A 80 -12.92 -0.50 -18.13
C LEU A 80 -11.80 0.02 -17.22
N VAL A 81 -11.04 1.02 -17.67
CA VAL A 81 -9.97 1.63 -16.86
C VAL A 81 -10.55 2.31 -15.62
N ASP A 82 -11.65 3.06 -15.76
CA ASP A 82 -12.31 3.74 -14.64
C ASP A 82 -12.88 2.76 -13.61
N TYR A 83 -13.42 1.62 -14.07
CA TYR A 83 -13.85 0.54 -13.20
C TYR A 83 -12.71 0.03 -12.32
N HIS A 84 -11.55 -0.25 -12.92
CA HIS A 84 -10.37 -0.70 -12.19
C HIS A 84 -9.77 0.39 -11.30
N ARG A 85 -9.75 1.65 -11.76
CA ARG A 85 -9.32 2.83 -10.96
C ARG A 85 -10.16 2.99 -9.70
N ARG A 86 -11.48 2.88 -9.82
CA ARG A 86 -12.40 2.94 -8.67
C ARG A 86 -12.17 1.80 -7.69
N ARG A 87 -12.01 0.57 -8.18
CA ARG A 87 -11.70 -0.59 -7.31
C ARG A 87 -10.37 -0.43 -6.58
N TYR A 88 -9.33 0.05 -7.26
CA TYR A 88 -8.02 0.29 -6.66
C TYR A 88 -8.09 1.34 -5.53
N ARG A 89 -8.80 2.46 -5.75
CA ARG A 89 -9.01 3.49 -4.71
C ARG A 89 -9.70 2.94 -3.45
N ILE A 90 -10.76 2.15 -3.64
CA ILE A 90 -11.49 1.53 -2.52
C ILE A 90 -10.57 0.57 -1.75
N GLN A 91 -9.80 -0.26 -2.47
CA GLN A 91 -8.85 -1.19 -1.86
C GLN A 91 -7.76 -0.46 -1.06
N GLN A 92 -7.17 0.59 -1.63
CA GLN A 92 -6.15 1.42 -0.97
C GLN A 92 -6.69 2.09 0.29
N GLN A 93 -7.89 2.67 0.24
CA GLN A 93 -8.49 3.30 1.41
C GLN A 93 -8.77 2.30 2.54
N ARG A 94 -9.21 1.07 2.20
CA ARG A 94 -9.40 -0.01 3.18
C ARG A 94 -8.07 -0.42 3.83
N GLN A 95 -7.01 -0.57 3.03
CA GLN A 95 -5.67 -0.90 3.53
C GLN A 95 -5.13 0.20 4.45
N ALA A 96 -5.24 1.47 4.06
CA ALA A 96 -4.82 2.60 4.89
C ALA A 96 -5.56 2.65 6.23
N ARG A 97 -6.89 2.46 6.24
CA ARG A 97 -7.69 2.40 7.48
C ARG A 97 -7.30 1.24 8.38
N ALA A 98 -7.01 0.06 7.80
CA ALA A 98 -6.57 -1.10 8.56
C ALA A 98 -5.18 -0.88 9.20
N GLN A 99 -4.26 -0.25 8.47
CA GLN A 99 -2.93 0.11 8.95
C GLN A 99 -2.99 1.16 10.08
N GLN A 100 -3.82 2.19 9.93
CA GLN A 100 -4.02 3.21 10.97
C GLN A 100 -4.54 2.61 12.28
N LYS A 101 -5.52 1.69 12.19
CA LYS A 101 -6.04 0.98 13.36
C LYS A 101 -4.95 0.17 14.07
N HIS A 102 -4.17 -0.60 13.32
CA HIS A 102 -3.05 -1.37 13.88
C HIS A 102 -1.99 -0.46 14.54
N GLN A 103 -1.62 0.66 13.92
CA GLN A 103 -0.65 1.60 14.49
C GLN A 103 -1.16 2.24 15.79
N GLN A 104 -2.42 2.65 15.83
CA GLN A 104 -3.02 3.26 17.03
C GLN A 104 -3.05 2.26 18.19
N GLU A 105 -3.36 0.98 17.92
CA GLU A 105 -3.36 -0.06 18.95
C GLU A 105 -1.96 -0.35 19.49
N GLN A 106 -0.95 -0.39 18.61
CA GLN A 106 0.46 -0.54 19.01
C GLN A 106 0.93 0.65 19.88
N GLN A 107 0.57 1.89 19.53
CA GLN A 107 0.90 3.07 20.34
C GLN A 107 0.23 3.04 21.71
N ARG A 108 -1.04 2.59 21.79
CA ARG A 108 -1.75 2.42 23.06
C ARG A 108 -1.08 1.38 23.97
N GLN A 109 -0.55 0.31 23.39
CA GLN A 109 0.18 -0.72 24.15
C GLN A 109 1.57 -0.24 24.59
N ALA A 110 2.29 0.50 23.73
CA ALA A 110 3.59 1.08 24.06
C ALA A 110 3.48 2.13 25.18
N GLY A 111 2.49 3.04 25.11
CA GLY A 111 2.26 4.07 26.13
C GLY A 111 1.83 3.50 27.49
N LYS A 112 1.20 2.32 27.51
CA LYS A 112 0.88 1.60 28.77
C LYS A 112 2.10 0.95 29.41
N ARG A 113 3.14 0.61 28.66
CA ARG A 113 4.39 0.00 29.18
C ARG A 113 5.39 1.02 29.72
N SER A 114 5.28 2.30 29.35
CA SER A 114 6.20 3.36 29.74
C SER A 114 5.82 4.08 31.05
N ALA A 115 4.82 3.62 31.79
CA ALA A 115 4.57 4.14 33.13
C ALA A 115 5.76 3.76 34.03
N PRO A 116 6.51 4.72 34.60
CA PRO A 116 7.60 4.39 35.50
C PRO A 116 7.03 3.63 36.69
N ARG A 117 7.60 2.44 36.98
CA ARG A 117 7.37 1.77 38.26
C ARG A 117 7.70 2.80 39.35
N ARG A 118 6.68 3.30 40.04
CA ARG A 118 6.86 4.15 41.23
C ARG A 118 7.82 3.39 42.16
N ALA A 119 8.97 4.00 42.44
CA ALA A 119 9.90 3.49 43.42
C ALA A 119 9.15 3.33 44.76
N PRO A 120 9.34 2.21 45.48
CA PRO A 120 8.76 2.08 46.80
C PRO A 120 9.40 3.15 47.69
N THR A 121 8.58 4.08 48.18
CA THR A 121 8.99 5.02 49.22
C THR A 121 9.28 4.20 50.47
N ASP A 122 10.56 4.01 50.76
CA ASP A 122 11.03 3.40 51.99
C ASP A 122 10.62 4.29 53.16
N ARG A 123 9.77 3.74 54.03
CA ARG A 123 9.23 4.40 55.21
C ARG A 123 9.61 3.55 56.42
N GLY A 124 10.80 3.81 56.94
CA GLY A 124 11.30 3.40 58.25
C GLY A 124 12.61 4.16 58.48
N GLY A 125 12.90 4.84 59.58
CA GLY A 125 12.39 4.79 60.93
C GLY A 125 13.61 5.03 61.83
N ALA A 126 13.46 5.86 62.86
CA ALA A 126 14.46 6.21 63.90
C ALA A 126 15.60 7.16 63.43
N THR A 127 16.07 8.14 64.19
CA THR A 127 16.05 8.32 65.65
C THR A 127 16.23 9.81 65.96
N ARG A 128 15.44 10.37 66.89
CA ARG A 128 15.79 11.64 67.54
C ARG A 128 17.06 11.40 68.36
N VAL A 129 18.17 12.03 67.98
CA VAL A 129 19.36 12.12 68.83
C VAL A 129 19.44 13.53 69.40
N ALA A 130 19.59 13.54 70.72
CA ALA A 130 19.55 14.68 71.62
C ALA A 130 20.67 15.70 71.37
N ALA A 131 20.35 16.97 71.63
CA ALA A 131 21.32 18.04 71.82
C ALA A 131 22.11 17.85 73.14
N PRO A 132 23.36 18.33 73.18
CA PRO A 132 23.85 18.99 74.39
C PRO A 132 24.41 20.39 74.08
N SER A 133 23.80 21.36 74.78
CA SER A 133 24.34 22.58 75.43
C SER A 133 25.50 23.41 74.84
N PRO A 134 25.46 24.76 74.99
CA PRO A 134 26.52 25.67 74.60
C PRO A 134 27.56 25.89 75.72
N GLY A 135 28.83 26.06 75.32
CA GLY A 135 29.95 26.54 76.13
C GLY A 135 31.21 26.52 75.24
N ARG A 136 32.07 27.52 75.17
CA ARG A 136 32.37 28.67 76.01
C ARG A 136 33.02 29.76 75.15
#